data_AF-A0ABD3UZP0-F1
#
_entry.id   AF-A0ABD3UZP0-F1
#
_cell.length_a   1.000
_cell.length_b   1.000
_cell.length_c   1.000
_cell.angle_alpha   90.00
_cell.angle_beta   90.00
_cell.angle_gamma   90.00
#
_symmetry.space_group_name_H-M   'P 1'
#
loop_
_entity.id
_entity.type
_entity.pdbx_description
1 polymer ?
#
loop_
_entity_poly.entity_id
_entity_poly.type
_entity_poly.pdbx_seq_one_letter_code
_entity_poly.pdbx_strand_id
1 'polypeptide(L)'
;MMRMNLKILMNYSPCKVCADTIEEFTKKTKKYCETNISITFGIFYKVYTEKDDNINIEGLAKLRNAGIKLGLVWDSKHLKEIIEKMGTKEEREAREKRDR
;
A
#
# COMPACT_ATOMS: atom_id res chain seq x y z
N MET A 1 -18.67 -14.64 12.53
CA MET A 1 -17.30 -14.51 11.99
C MET A 1 -17.10 -13.06 11.61
N MET A 2 -16.07 -12.39 12.13
CA MET A 2 -15.84 -10.96 11.86
C MET A 2 -15.27 -10.78 10.44
N ARG A 3 -15.68 -9.70 9.76
CA ARG A 3 -15.19 -9.33 8.43
C ARG A 3 -14.39 -8.04 8.52
N MET A 4 -13.18 -8.04 7.95
CA MET A 4 -12.32 -6.86 7.89
C MET A 4 -12.07 -6.50 6.44
N ASN A 5 -12.37 -5.25 6.07
CA ASN A 5 -12.10 -4.71 4.75
C ASN A 5 -11.07 -3.60 4.89
N LEU A 6 -9.86 -3.83 4.38
CA LEU A 6 -8.76 -2.88 4.46
C LEU A 6 -8.46 -2.32 3.08
N LYS A 7 -8.63 -1.00 2.92
CA LYS A 7 -8.26 -0.28 1.70
C LYS A 7 -7.06 0.61 2.01
N ILE A 8 -5.94 0.34 1.36
CA ILE A 8 -4.69 1.08 1.53
C ILE A 8 -4.44 1.88 0.26
N LEU A 9 -4.15 3.16 0.45
CA LEU A 9 -3.83 4.08 -0.62
C LEU A 9 -2.45 4.67 -0.34
N MET A 10 -1.54 4.55 -1.30
CA MET A 10 -0.16 4.94 -1.13
C MET A 10 0.40 5.56 -2.40
N ASN A 11 1.42 6.41 -2.28
CA ASN A 11 2.02 7.04 -3.45
C ASN A 11 2.81 6.03 -4.27
N TYR A 12 3.63 5.22 -3.60
CA TYR A 12 4.49 4.20 -4.22
C TYR A 12 3.94 2.80 -3.96
N SER A 13 4.18 1.87 -4.89
CA SER A 13 3.91 0.45 -4.65
C SER A 13 4.72 -0.06 -3.45
N PRO A 14 4.25 -1.09 -2.72
CA PRO A 14 5.04 -1.71 -1.67
C PRO A 14 6.39 -2.20 -2.22
N CYS A 15 7.49 -1.92 -1.51
CA CYS A 15 8.74 -2.61 -1.78
C CYS A 15 8.63 -4.08 -1.33
N LYS A 16 9.59 -4.93 -1.71
CA LYS A 16 9.55 -6.36 -1.36
C LYS A 16 9.41 -6.64 0.14
N VAL A 17 10.13 -5.93 1.00
CA VAL A 17 10.06 -6.15 2.47
C VAL A 17 8.67 -5.80 3.01
N CYS A 18 8.08 -4.71 2.53
CA CYS A 18 6.71 -4.35 2.85
C CYS A 18 5.72 -5.41 2.34
N ALA A 19 5.93 -5.91 1.13
CA ALA A 19 5.10 -6.97 0.55
C ALA A 19 5.15 -8.26 1.39
N ASP A 20 6.34 -8.69 1.81
CA ASP A 20 6.53 -9.86 2.68
C ASP A 20 5.78 -9.67 4.03
N THR A 21 5.87 -8.47 4.60
CA THR A 21 5.19 -8.13 5.87
C THR A 21 3.66 -8.13 5.75
N ILE A 22 3.13 -7.56 4.67
CA ILE A 22 1.68 -7.51 4.40
C ILE A 22 1.14 -8.93 4.13
N GLU A 23 1.89 -9.75 3.41
CA GLU A 23 1.54 -11.16 3.19
C GLU A 23 1.43 -11.91 4.52
N GLU A 24 2.43 -11.77 5.39
CA GLU A 24 2.44 -12.43 6.70
C GLU A 24 1.27 -11.96 7.57
N PHE A 25 1.01 -10.65 7.62
CA PHE A 25 -0.15 -10.08 8.29
C PHE A 25 -1.45 -10.72 7.80
N THR A 26 -1.63 -10.82 6.48
CA THR A 26 -2.82 -11.39 5.84
C THR A 26 -3.01 -12.86 6.21
N LYS A 27 -1.92 -13.64 6.23
CA LYS A 27 -1.97 -15.06 6.65
C LYS A 27 -2.36 -15.20 8.12
N LYS A 28 -1.82 -14.36 9.00
CA LYS A 28 -2.14 -14.38 10.44
C LYS A 28 -3.59 -13.97 10.69
N THR A 29 -4.09 -12.92 10.03
CA THR A 29 -5.46 -12.42 10.23
C THR A 29 -6.53 -13.34 9.67
N LYS A 30 -6.26 -14.09 8.59
CA LYS A 30 -7.20 -15.10 8.05
C LYS A 30 -7.68 -16.13 9.09
N LYS A 31 -6.90 -16.39 10.15
CA LYS A 31 -7.30 -17.29 11.25
C LYS A 31 -8.45 -16.74 12.10
N TYR A 32 -8.60 -15.42 12.15
CA TYR A 32 -9.50 -14.73 13.08
C TYR A 32 -10.67 -14.05 12.36
N CYS A 33 -10.46 -13.57 11.14
CA CYS A 33 -11.47 -12.87 10.37
C CYS A 33 -11.31 -13.09 8.86
N GLU A 34 -12.44 -13.05 8.16
CA GLU A 34 -12.46 -12.97 6.71
C GLU A 34 -11.93 -11.59 6.32
N THR A 35 -10.78 -11.56 5.65
CA THR A 35 -10.02 -10.32 5.41
C THR A 35 -9.91 -10.03 3.92
N ASN A 36 -10.46 -8.89 3.49
CA ASN A 36 -10.34 -8.39 2.13
C ASN A 36 -9.42 -7.17 2.12
N ILE A 37 -8.23 -7.31 1.53
CA ILE A 37 -7.25 -6.24 1.42
C ILE A 37 -7.18 -5.75 -0.03
N SER A 38 -7.23 -4.44 -0.22
CA SER A 38 -6.89 -3.81 -1.49
C SER A 38 -5.86 -2.71 -1.29
N ILE A 39 -4.80 -2.73 -2.11
CA ILE A 39 -3.75 -1.73 -2.11
C ILE A 39 -3.79 -1.01 -3.45
N THR A 40 -3.91 0.30 -3.43
CA THR A 40 -3.86 1.13 -4.63
C THR A 40 -2.68 2.08 -4.56
N PHE A 41 -1.88 2.16 -5.63
CA PHE A 41 -0.70 3.00 -5.67
C PHE A 41 -0.57 3.80 -6.98
N GLY A 42 0.08 4.96 -6.93
CA GLY A 42 0.24 5.83 -8.11
C GLY A 42 1.54 5.60 -8.88
N ILE A 43 2.60 5.17 -8.19
CA ILE A 43 3.96 5.08 -8.73
C ILE A 43 4.51 3.70 -8.40
N PHE A 44 5.14 3.02 -9.36
CA PHE A 44 5.90 1.82 -9.06
C PHE A 44 7.17 2.19 -8.30
N TYR A 45 7.38 1.58 -7.14
CA TYR A 45 8.63 1.71 -6.41
C TYR A 45 9.75 1.06 -7.24
N LYS A 46 10.57 1.89 -7.86
CA LYS A 46 11.79 1.48 -8.55
C LYS A 46 12.98 1.69 -7.64
N VAL A 47 13.91 0.75 -7.68
CA VAL A 47 15.21 0.90 -7.02
C VAL A 47 16.24 0.97 -8.13
N TYR A 48 17.32 1.72 -7.91
CA TYR A 48 18.28 2.20 -8.92
C TYR A 48 18.97 1.11 -9.80
N THR A 49 18.65 -0.17 -9.64
CA THR A 49 19.20 -1.27 -10.45
C THR A 49 18.11 -2.21 -11.00
N GLU A 50 18.33 -2.77 -12.20
CA GLU A 50 17.40 -3.73 -12.83
C GLU A 50 17.16 -5.00 -12.00
N LYS A 51 18.16 -5.42 -11.20
CA LYS A 51 18.01 -6.55 -10.28
C LYS A 51 16.98 -6.25 -9.19
N ASP A 52 16.96 -5.02 -8.70
CA ASP A 52 16.03 -4.60 -7.66
C ASP A 52 14.61 -4.35 -8.18
N ASP A 53 14.46 -4.01 -9.46
CA ASP A 53 13.15 -3.94 -10.12
C ASP A 53 12.48 -5.33 -10.20
N ASN A 54 13.25 -6.38 -10.53
CA ASN A 54 12.75 -7.76 -10.50
C ASN A 54 12.30 -8.18 -9.08
N ILE A 55 13.07 -7.78 -8.05
CA ILE A 55 12.78 -8.05 -6.63
C ILE A 55 11.47 -7.38 -6.19
N ASN A 56 11.17 -6.16 -6.65
CA ASN A 56 9.91 -5.48 -6.33
C ASN A 56 8.72 -6.10 -7.07
N ILE A 57 8.90 -6.52 -8.32
CA ILE A 57 7.86 -7.23 -9.08
C ILE A 57 7.49 -8.55 -8.38
N GLU A 58 8.49 -9.31 -7.91
CA GLU A 58 8.25 -10.52 -7.13
C GLU A 58 7.43 -10.24 -5.86
N GLY A 59 7.71 -9.14 -5.15
CA GLY A 59 6.93 -8.72 -3.99
C GLY A 59 5.46 -8.46 -4.33
N LEU A 60 5.19 -7.72 -5.40
CA LEU A 60 3.82 -7.47 -5.85
C LEU A 60 3.10 -8.76 -6.30
N ALA A 61 3.82 -9.67 -6.95
CA ALA A 61 3.29 -10.97 -7.34
C ALA A 61 2.89 -11.81 -6.11
N LYS A 62 3.70 -11.80 -5.04
CA LYS A 62 3.36 -12.47 -3.77
C LYS A 62 2.06 -11.93 -3.17
N LEU A 63 1.89 -10.60 -3.12
CA LEU A 63 0.66 -9.98 -2.60
C LEU A 63 -0.56 -10.43 -3.40
N ARG A 64 -0.46 -10.44 -4.73
CA ARG A 64 -1.54 -10.93 -5.60
C ARG A 64 -1.87 -12.40 -5.31
N ASN A 65 -0.85 -13.25 -5.17
CA ASN A 65 -1.03 -14.66 -4.85
C ASN A 65 -1.63 -14.88 -3.45
N ALA A 66 -1.42 -13.96 -2.51
CA ALA A 66 -2.05 -13.97 -1.19
C ALA A 66 -3.55 -13.60 -1.21
N GLY A 67 -4.07 -13.18 -2.38
CA GLY A 67 -5.45 -12.75 -2.58
C GLY A 67 -5.67 -11.25 -2.38
N ILE A 68 -4.60 -10.45 -2.33
CA ILE A 68 -4.68 -9.00 -2.14
C ILE A 68 -4.91 -8.34 -3.50
N LYS A 69 -5.90 -7.44 -3.57
CA LYS A 69 -6.20 -6.70 -4.80
C LYS A 69 -5.22 -5.55 -4.94
N LEU A 70 -4.45 -5.53 -6.02
CA LEU A 70 -3.56 -4.43 -6.37
C LEU A 70 -4.22 -3.55 -7.43
N GLY A 71 -4.18 -2.24 -7.23
CA GLY A 71 -4.69 -1.25 -8.17
C GLY A 71 -3.63 -0.17 -8.44
N LEU A 72 -3.68 0.40 -9.64
CA LEU A 72 -2.88 1.58 -9.97
C LEU A 72 -3.82 2.78 -10.04
N VAL A 73 -3.40 3.94 -9.53
CA VAL A 73 -4.11 5.20 -9.76
C VAL A 73 -3.73 5.69 -11.15
N TRP A 74 -4.58 5.41 -12.15
CA TRP A 74 -4.33 5.83 -13.54
C TRP A 74 -4.77 7.27 -13.85
N ASP A 75 -5.63 7.87 -13.01
CA ASP A 75 -6.17 9.21 -13.27
C ASP A 75 -5.49 10.27 -12.39
N SER A 76 -4.89 11.26 -13.05
CA SER A 76 -4.37 12.50 -12.44
C SER A 76 -5.38 13.19 -11.50
N LYS A 77 -6.69 13.11 -11.77
CA LYS A 77 -7.73 13.64 -10.88
C LYS A 77 -7.79 12.87 -9.57
N HIS A 78 -7.73 11.54 -9.65
CA HIS A 78 -7.72 10.69 -8.47
C HIS A 78 -6.42 10.86 -7.68
N LEU A 79 -5.27 11.02 -8.35
CA LEU A 79 -4.02 11.35 -7.69
C LEU A 79 -4.07 12.73 -7.01
N LYS A 80 -4.68 13.74 -7.64
CA LYS A 80 -4.86 15.08 -7.07
C LYS A 80 -5.76 15.05 -5.83
N GLU A 81 -6.88 14.34 -5.88
CA GLU A 81 -7.75 14.13 -4.71
C GLU A 81 -7.02 13.46 -3.54
N ILE A 82 -6.11 12.52 -3.83
CA ILE A 82 -5.30 11.84 -2.81
C ILE A 82 -4.27 12.80 -2.21
N ILE A 83 -3.56 13.55 -3.06
CA ILE A 83 -2.58 14.55 -2.63
C ILE A 83 -3.26 15.63 -1.76
N GLU A 84 -4.43 16.12 -2.18
CA GLU A 84 -5.23 17.08 -1.40
C GLU A 84 -5.67 16.51 -0.05
N LYS A 85 -6.12 15.24 0.00
CA LYS A 85 -6.52 14.58 1.25
C LYS A 85 -5.36 14.31 2.21
N MET A 86 -4.16 14.08 1.71
CA MET A 86 -2.98 13.88 2.55
C MET A 86 -2.46 15.20 3.17
N GLY A 87 -2.93 16.36 2.69
CA GLY A 87 -2.48 17.67 3.15
C GLY A 87 -1.02 17.99 2.79
N THR A 88 -0.66 19.27 2.90
CA THR A 88 0.70 19.75 2.66
C THR A 88 1.66 19.27 3.75
N LYS A 89 2.97 19.29 3.46
CA LYS A 89 4.00 18.93 4.45
C LYS A 89 3.88 19.78 5.73
N GLU A 90 3.61 21.06 5.58
CA GLU A 90 3.39 22.00 6.69
C GLU A 90 2.15 21.65 7.51
N GLU A 91 1.05 21.24 6.86
CA GLU A 91 -0.17 20.79 7.54
C GLU A 91 0.00 19.48 8.30
N ARG A 92 0.90 18.60 7.84
CA ARG A 92 1.26 17.35 8.54
C ARG A 92 2.12 17.63 9.77
N GLU A 93 3.16 18.44 9.61
CA GLU A 93 4.05 18.85 10.72
C GLU A 93 3.28 19.62 11.81
N ALA A 94 2.28 20.43 11.42
CA ALA A 94 1.40 21.13 12.35
C ALA A 94 0.37 20.22 13.05
N ARG A 95 0.06 19.04 12.49
CA ARG A 95 -0.80 18.02 13.13
C ARG A 95 0.01 17.21 14.15
N GLU A 96 1.20 16.75 13.76
CA GLU A 96 2.11 16.00 14.63
C GLU A 96 2.58 16.79 15.87
N LYS A 97 2.66 18.13 15.76
CA LYS A 97 2.95 19.01 16.91
C LYS A 97 1.76 19.23 17.85
N ARG A 98 0.53 19.02 17.39
CA ARG A 98 -0.70 19.16 18.21
C ARG A 98 -1.05 17.90 18.98
N ASP A 99 -0.63 16.74 18.46
CA ASP A 99 -0.87 15.43 19.08
C ASP A 99 0.27 15.00 20.05
N ARG A 100 1.23 15.90 20.33
CA ARG A 100 2.25 15.77 21.38
C ARG A 100 1.92 16.70 22.54
#